data_AF-A0A923Z0M5-F1
#
_entry.id   AF-A0A923Z0M5-F1
#
_cell.length_a   1.000
_cell.length_b   1.000
_cell.length_c   1.000
_cell.angle_alpha   90.00
_cell.angle_beta   90.00
_cell.angle_gamma   90.00
#
_symmetry.space_group_name_H-M   'P 1'
#
loop_
_entity.id
_entity.type
_entity.pdbx_description
1 polymer ?
#
loop_
_entity_poly.entity_id
_entity_poly.type
_entity_poly.pdbx_seq_one_letter_code
_entity_poly.pdbx_strand_id
1 'polypeptide(L)' 'MLNIVLIEPEIPNNTGNIGRLCVGTSSRLHLVHPFGFVINDKNLKRSGLDYWVHLDVTEYQ' A
#
# COMPACT_ATOMS: atom_id res chain seq x y z
N MET A 1 -0.47 -15.51 -9.73
CA MET A 1 -0.08 -14.35 -8.90
C MET A 1 -1.36 -13.78 -8.29
N LEU A 2 -1.39 -13.51 -6.98
CA LEU A 2 -2.58 -13.00 -6.32
C LEU A 2 -2.65 -11.47 -6.46
N ASN A 3 -3.88 -10.95 -6.45
CA ASN A 3 -4.16 -9.51 -6.46
C ASN A 3 -4.91 -9.19 -5.18
N ILE A 4 -4.44 -8.19 -4.44
CA ILE A 4 -5.12 -7.67 -3.25
C ILE A 4 -5.64 -6.28 -3.60
N VAL A 5 -6.93 -6.05 -3.40
CA VAL A 5 -7.59 -4.78 -3.71
C VAL A 5 -8.10 -4.16 -2.43
N LEU A 6 -7.65 -2.94 -2.13
CA LEU A 6 -8.17 -2.12 -1.03
C LEU A 6 -9.04 -1.01 -1.62
N ILE A 7 -10.33 -1.07 -1.32
CA ILE A 7 -11.30 -0.03 -1.70
C ILE A 7 -11.35 0.99 -0.58
N GLU A 8 -11.12 2.26 -0.94
CA GLU A 8 -11.20 3.41 -0.05
C GLU A 8 -10.50 3.20 1.31
N PRO A 9 -9.21 2.78 1.33
CA PRO A 9 -8.54 2.45 2.58
C PRO A 9 -8.43 3.69 3.49
N GLU A 10 -8.89 3.54 4.73
CA GLU A 10 -8.92 4.64 5.70
C GLU A 10 -7.71 4.65 6.66
N ILE A 11 -7.17 3.48 6.98
CA ILE A 11 -6.16 3.33 8.04
C ILE A 11 -4.78 3.07 7.42
N PRO A 12 -3.83 4.02 7.50
CA PRO A 12 -2.54 3.92 6.82
C PRO A 12 -1.71 2.71 7.28
N ASN A 13 -1.80 2.34 8.55
CA ASN A 13 -1.05 1.19 9.09
C ASN A 13 -1.53 -0.14 8.48
N ASN A 14 -2.84 -0.28 8.22
CA ASN A 14 -3.38 -1.47 7.57
C ASN A 14 -2.85 -1.59 6.13
N THR A 15 -2.88 -0.49 5.37
CA THR A 15 -2.32 -0.45 4.01
C THR A 15 -0.83 -0.73 3.99
N GLY A 16 -0.08 -0.21 4.97
CA GLY A 16 1.33 -0.55 5.17
C GLY A 16 1.54 -2.06 5.37
N ASN A 17 0.91 -2.65 6.38
CA ASN A 17 1.09 -4.07 6.68
C ASN A 17 0.68 -4.99 5.50
N ILE A 18 -0.39 -4.62 4.78
CA ILE A 18 -0.82 -5.34 3.58
C ILE A 18 0.19 -5.17 2.44
N GLY A 19 0.76 -3.97 2.25
CA GLY A 19 1.86 -3.77 1.31
C GLY A 19 3.07 -4.64 1.63
N ARG A 20 3.44 -4.77 2.91
CA ARG A 20 4.54 -5.67 3.32
C ARG A 20 4.23 -7.12 2.96
N LEU A 21 3.00 -7.56 3.18
CA LEU A 21 2.53 -8.90 2.78
C LEU A 21 2.61 -9.08 1.26
N CYS A 22 2.20 -8.09 0.47
CA CYS A 22 2.28 -8.13 -0.99
C CYS A 22 3.72 -8.34 -1.48
N VAL A 23 4.70 -7.63 -0.90
CA VAL A 23 6.12 -7.85 -1.22
C VAL A 23 6.56 -9.28 -0.85
N GLY A 24 6.22 -9.75 0.35
CA GLY A 24 6.61 -11.10 0.80
C GLY A 24 5.95 -12.24 0.01
N THR A 25 4.79 -12.00 -0.59
CA THR A 25 4.03 -13.01 -1.33
C THR A 25 4.12 -12.86 -2.85
N SER A 26 4.87 -11.87 -3.35
CA SER A 26 4.88 -11.49 -4.77
C SER A 26 3.47 -11.27 -5.32
N SER A 27 2.62 -10.61 -4.54
CA SER A 27 1.25 -10.22 -4.92
C SER A 27 1.22 -8.75 -5.33
N ARG A 28 0.34 -8.38 -6.25
CA ARG A 28 0.09 -6.97 -6.60
C ARG A 28 -0.91 -6.35 -5.63
N LEU A 29 -0.63 -5.12 -5.18
CA LEU A 29 -1.56 -4.30 -4.39
C LEU A 29 -2.29 -3.30 -5.32
N HIS A 30 -3.61 -3.26 -5.24
CA HIS A 30 -4.45 -2.29 -5.92
C HIS A 30 -5.10 -1.39 -4.88
N LEU A 31 -4.96 -0.07 -5.03
CA LEU A 31 -5.54 0.92 -4.13
C LEU A 31 -6.57 1.77 -4.90
N VAL A 32 -7.82 1.78 -4.44
CA VAL A 32 -8.89 2.55 -5.07
C VAL A 32 -9.25 3.74 -4.20
N HIS A 33 -9.27 4.93 -4.80
CA HIS A 33 -9.57 6.20 -4.14
C HIS A 33 -11.06 6.31 -3.73
N PRO A 34 -11.40 7.23 -2.79
CA PRO A 34 -10.48 8.09 -2.01
C PRO A 34 -9.80 7.38 -0.82
N PHE A 35 -8.59 7.81 -0.48
CA PHE A 35 -7.89 7.32 0.71
C PHE A 35 -8.20 8.19 1.93
N GLY A 36 -8.31 7.58 3.11
CA GLY A 36 -8.39 8.30 4.39
C GLY A 36 -7.04 8.86 4.88
N PHE A 37 -5.98 8.70 4.10
CA PHE A 37 -4.63 9.15 4.43
C PHE A 37 -3.84 9.55 3.17
N VAL A 38 -2.68 10.17 3.37
CA VAL A 38 -1.79 10.61 2.29
C VAL A 38 -0.59 9.66 2.18
N ILE A 39 -0.40 9.09 0.98
CA ILE A 39 0.80 8.34 0.61
C ILE A 39 1.82 9.33 0.03
N ASN A 40 2.94 9.52 0.72
CA ASN A 40 4.07 10.32 0.25
C ASN A 40 5.37 9.86 0.92
N ASP A 41 6.52 10.19 0.33
CA ASP A 41 7.85 9.77 0.82
C ASP A 41 8.09 10.09 2.29
N LYS A 42 7.62 11.28 2.74
CA LYS A 42 7.76 11.72 4.12
C LYS A 42 7.00 10.80 5.08
N ASN A 43 5.76 10.44 4.75
CA ASN A 43 4.93 9.55 5.56
C ASN A 43 5.45 8.11 5.51
N LEU A 44 5.83 7.61 4.33
CA LEU A 44 6.39 6.27 4.17
C LEU A 44 7.67 6.09 4.99
N LYS A 45 8.61 7.04 4.91
CA LYS A 45 9.85 7.03 5.69
C LYS A 45 9.60 7.10 7.19
N ARG A 46 8.65 7.94 7.63
CA ARG A 46 8.29 8.06 9.06
C ARG A 46 7.64 6.81 9.61
N SER A 47 6.87 6.08 8.80
CA SER A 47 6.19 4.85 9.17
C SER A 47 7.05 3.59 9.03
N GLY A 48 8.34 3.71 8.67
CA GLY A 48 9.24 2.57 8.50
C GLY A 48 8.86 1.67 7.32
N LEU A 49 8.20 2.21 6.30
CA LEU A 49 7.76 1.48 5.11
C LEU A 49 8.86 1.49 4.03
N ASP A 50 10.06 1.09 4.40
CA ASP A 50 11.25 1.01 3.54
C ASP A 50 11.06 0.12 2.30
N TYR A 51 10.24 -0.92 2.42
CA TYR A 51 9.89 -1.83 1.33
C TYR A 51 8.99 -1.23 0.25
N TRP A 52 8.36 -0.06 0.48
CA TRP A 52 7.33 0.45 -0.42
C TRP A 52 7.86 0.64 -1.85
N VAL A 53 9.15 0.92 -2.01
CA VAL A 53 9.84 1.01 -3.30
C VAL A 53 9.90 -0.32 -4.07
N HIS A 54 9.71 -1.44 -3.39
CA HIS A 54 9.68 -2.80 -3.95
C HIS A 54 8.25 -3.32 -4.14
N LEU A 55 7.24 -2.54 -3.74
CA LEU A 55 5.84 -2.93 -3.84
C LEU A 55 5.34 -2.73 -5.28
N ASP A 56 4.83 -3.80 -5.90
CA ASP A 56 4.01 -3.69 -7.11
C ASP A 56 2.63 -3.16 -6.71
N VAL A 57 2.46 -1.83 -6.79
CA VAL A 57 1.22 -1.11 -6.43
C VAL A 57 0.65 -0.38 -7.64
N THR A 58 -0.68 -0.37 -7.77
CA THR A 58 -1.42 0.43 -8.75
C THR A 58 -2.55 1.19 -8.06
N GLU A 59 -2.68 2.47 -8.39
CA GLU A 59 -3.71 3.36 -7.83
C GLU A 59 -4.81 3.65 -8.87
N TYR A 60 -6.07 3.68 -8.45
CA TYR A 60 -7.26 3.90 -9.29
C TYR A 60 -8.10 5.06 -8.76
N GLN A 61 -8.47 6.00 -9.66
CA GLN A 61 -9.27 7.19 -9.34
C GLN A 61 -10.77 6.91 -9.26
#